data_AF-A0A817ZH57-F1
#
_entry.id   AF-A0A817ZH57-F1
#
_cell.length_a   1.000
_cell.length_b   1.000
_cell.length_c   1.000
_cell.angle_alpha   90.00
_cell.angle_beta   90.00
_cell.angle_gamma   90.00
#
_symmetry.space_group_name_H-M   'P 1'
#
loop_
_entity.id
_entity.type
_entity.pdbx_description
1 polymer ?
#
loop_
_entity_poly.entity_id
_entity_poly.type
_entity_poly.pdbx_seq_one_letter_code
_entity_poly.pdbx_strand_id
1 'polypeptide(L)'
;MFSKEHVGQVRQDLQQKFNTTSADGSPYCATTTRRVSGLFGISNACVDLAMHPLQLAVPTISATAAFRLEPGGIRQGLHRDDVDYHTRPSDWPMLVGCFTALTKVHAKTGAIVFIPSSNT
;
A
#
# COMPACT_ATOMS: atom_id res chain seq x y z
N MET A 1 -12.38 -10.70 -2.32
CA MET A 1 -11.77 -10.47 -0.99
C MET A 1 -12.68 -9.61 -0.13
N PHE A 2 -13.06 -8.40 -0.54
CA PHE A 2 -13.98 -7.53 0.21
C PHE A 2 -15.19 -7.10 -0.63
N SER A 3 -16.29 -6.72 0.03
CA SER A 3 -17.48 -6.19 -0.66
C SER A 3 -17.21 -4.78 -1.20
N LYS A 4 -17.98 -4.37 -2.23
CA LYS A 4 -17.88 -2.99 -2.77
C LYS A 4 -18.23 -1.93 -1.73
N GLU A 5 -19.17 -2.26 -0.83
CA GLU A 5 -19.56 -1.40 0.28
C GLU A 5 -18.40 -1.18 1.25
N HIS A 6 -17.73 -2.26 1.66
CA HIS A 6 -16.56 -2.19 2.54
C HIS A 6 -15.45 -1.33 1.95
N VAL A 7 -15.12 -1.56 0.68
CA VAL A 7 -14.13 -0.76 -0.05
C VAL A 7 -14.57 0.70 -0.17
N GLY A 8 -15.88 0.94 -0.35
CA GLY A 8 -16.47 2.27 -0.36
C GLY A 8 -16.27 3.02 0.96
N GLN A 9 -16.49 2.33 2.09
CA GLN A 9 -16.28 2.89 3.43
C GLN A 9 -14.81 3.25 3.66
N VAL A 10 -13.88 2.34 3.37
CA VAL A 10 -12.44 2.60 3.49
C VAL A 10 -12.04 3.83 2.68
N ARG A 11 -12.53 3.93 1.44
CA ARG A 11 -12.25 5.08 0.58
C ARG A 11 -12.79 6.39 1.17
N GLN A 12 -14.00 6.37 1.72
CA GLN A 12 -14.61 7.54 2.36
C GLN A 12 -13.79 8.00 3.57
N ASP A 13 -13.43 7.07 4.45
CA ASP A 13 -12.69 7.37 5.68
C ASP A 13 -11.30 7.98 5.37
N LEU A 14 -10.62 7.45 4.35
CA LEU A 14 -9.29 7.91 3.97
C LEU A 14 -9.33 9.23 3.17
N GLN A 15 -10.45 9.59 2.54
CA GLN A 15 -10.55 10.76 1.67
C GLN A 15 -10.16 12.05 2.41
N GLN A 16 -10.66 12.25 3.62
CA GLN A 16 -10.36 13.43 4.42
C GLN A 16 -8.86 13.51 4.75
N LYS A 17 -8.26 12.38 5.12
CA LYS A 17 -6.83 12.33 5.45
C LYS A 17 -5.96 12.63 4.24
N PHE A 18 -6.28 12.08 3.07
CA PHE A 18 -5.52 12.40 1.87
C PHE A 18 -5.61 13.88 1.47
N ASN A 19 -6.74 14.55 1.70
CA ASN A 19 -6.90 15.97 1.38
C ASN A 19 -6.00 16.87 2.24
N THR A 20 -5.67 16.46 3.46
CA THR A 20 -4.76 17.19 4.35
C THR A 20 -3.32 16.68 4.30
N THR A 21 -3.06 15.61 3.55
CA THR A 21 -1.72 14.99 3.46
C THR A 21 -0.90 15.72 2.41
N SER A 22 0.30 16.15 2.80
CA SER A 22 1.28 16.74 1.90
C SER A 22 1.81 15.70 0.90
N ALA A 23 2.44 16.18 -0.16
CA ALA A 23 3.19 15.33 -1.08
C ALA A 23 4.18 14.44 -0.34
N ASP A 24 4.20 13.15 -0.70
CA ASP A 24 5.28 12.27 -0.28
C ASP A 24 6.53 12.68 -1.05
N GLY A 25 7.54 13.17 -0.33
CA GLY A 25 8.83 13.60 -0.88
C GLY A 25 9.94 12.60 -0.60
N SER A 26 9.59 11.38 -0.18
CA SER A 26 10.58 10.34 0.08
C SER A 26 11.24 9.88 -1.22
N PRO A 27 12.47 9.31 -1.16
CA PRO A 27 13.18 8.83 -2.34
C PRO A 27 12.38 7.80 -3.16
N TYR A 28 11.46 7.11 -2.51
CA TYR A 28 10.66 6.04 -3.09
C TYR A 28 9.30 6.52 -3.61
N CYS A 29 8.79 7.68 -3.17
CA CYS A 29 7.50 8.19 -3.61
C CYS A 29 7.65 9.58 -4.22
N ALA A 30 7.18 9.75 -5.46
CA ALA A 30 7.20 11.04 -6.11
C ALA A 30 6.28 12.04 -5.38
N THR A 31 6.56 13.34 -5.53
CA THR A 31 5.74 14.43 -4.97
C THR A 31 4.29 14.45 -5.48
N THR A 32 4.02 13.70 -6.54
CA THR A 32 2.71 13.41 -7.11
C THR A 32 2.00 12.21 -6.46
N THR A 33 2.56 11.64 -5.40
CA THR A 33 1.96 10.60 -4.57
C THR A 33 1.61 11.17 -3.21
N ARG A 34 0.49 10.72 -2.64
CA ARG A 34 0.13 10.94 -1.24
C ARG A 34 0.15 9.60 -0.52
N ARG A 35 0.81 9.57 0.63
CA ARG A 35 0.89 8.40 1.50
C ARG A 35 0.28 8.73 2.85
N VAL A 36 -0.67 7.90 3.28
CA VAL A 36 -1.24 7.94 4.63
C VAL A 36 -0.83 6.66 5.34
N SER A 37 -0.17 6.77 6.48
CA SER A 37 0.27 5.63 7.30
C SER A 37 -0.56 5.52 8.58
N GLY A 38 -0.52 4.35 9.23
CA GLY A 38 -1.20 4.14 10.52
C GLY A 38 -2.73 4.04 10.38
N LEU A 39 -3.18 3.24 9.41
CA LEU A 39 -4.58 3.18 8.98
C LEU A 39 -5.57 2.74 10.08
N PHE A 40 -5.09 1.97 11.08
CA PHE A 40 -5.91 1.54 12.22
C PHE A 40 -6.37 2.70 13.10
N GLY A 41 -5.59 3.77 13.19
CA GLY A 41 -5.99 4.99 13.91
C GLY A 41 -6.96 5.87 13.12
N ILE A 42 -7.32 5.48 11.90
CA ILE A 42 -8.11 6.31 10.97
C ILE A 42 -9.47 5.67 10.66
N SER A 43 -9.52 4.34 10.47
CA SER A 43 -10.72 3.66 10.01
C SER A 43 -10.82 2.26 10.59
N ASN A 44 -11.97 1.93 11.19
CA ASN A 44 -12.29 0.56 11.58
C ASN A 44 -12.39 -0.36 10.36
N ALA A 45 -12.88 0.15 9.22
CA ALA A 45 -12.92 -0.63 7.99
C ALA A 45 -11.51 -1.01 7.49
N CYS A 46 -10.48 -0.20 7.79
CA CYS A 46 -9.08 -0.57 7.56
C CYS A 46 -8.57 -1.66 8.52
N VAL A 47 -9.08 -1.70 9.76
CA VAL A 47 -8.79 -2.80 10.69
C VAL A 47 -9.36 -4.10 10.13
N ASP A 48 -10.62 -4.08 9.67
CA ASP A 48 -11.26 -5.25 9.06
C ASP A 48 -10.52 -5.75 7.81
N LEU A 49 -9.93 -4.83 7.03
CA LEU A 49 -9.06 -5.22 5.92
C LEU A 49 -7.88 -6.05 6.44
N ALA A 50 -7.12 -5.52 7.41
CA ALA A 50 -5.94 -6.18 7.95
C ALA A 50 -6.25 -7.48 8.71
N MET A 51 -7.43 -7.57 9.31
CA MET A 51 -7.88 -8.73 10.07
C MET A 51 -8.52 -9.81 9.19
N HIS A 52 -8.60 -9.60 7.88
CA HIS A 52 -9.17 -10.59 6.98
C HIS A 52 -8.36 -11.91 7.07
N PRO A 53 -9.00 -13.09 7.17
CA PRO A 53 -8.30 -14.36 7.41
C PRO A 53 -7.18 -14.68 6.41
N LEU A 54 -7.36 -14.30 5.14
CA LEU A 54 -6.33 -14.45 4.10
C LEU A 54 -5.11 -13.55 4.29
N GLN A 55 -5.19 -12.48 5.10
CA GLN A 55 -4.07 -11.59 5.42
C GLN A 55 -3.36 -12.03 6.71
N LEU A 56 -4.11 -12.41 7.73
CA LEU A 56 -3.57 -12.84 9.03
C LEU A 56 -2.87 -14.21 8.99
N ALA A 57 -3.10 -15.02 7.96
CA ALA A 57 -2.48 -16.34 7.86
C ALA A 57 -0.96 -16.30 7.64
N VAL A 58 -0.35 -15.12 7.40
CA VAL A 58 0.96 -15.05 6.75
C VAL A 58 2.07 -14.35 7.58
N PRO A 59 1.94 -13.17 8.22
CA PRO A 59 2.84 -12.74 9.32
C PRO A 59 2.30 -11.65 10.29
N THR A 60 3.12 -11.21 11.27
CA THR A 60 2.89 -10.00 12.06
C THR A 60 2.85 -8.75 11.18
N ILE A 61 1.88 -7.86 11.42
CA ILE A 61 1.74 -6.60 10.67
C ILE A 61 2.90 -5.66 10.99
N SER A 62 3.75 -5.38 10.00
CA SER A 62 4.86 -4.42 10.11
C SER A 62 4.38 -2.97 9.95
N ALA A 63 3.55 -2.70 8.94
CA ALA A 63 3.04 -1.36 8.66
C ALA A 63 1.69 -1.42 7.94
N THR A 64 0.92 -0.34 8.08
CA THR A 64 -0.26 -0.07 7.24
C THR A 64 -0.10 1.27 6.54
N ALA A 65 -0.33 1.27 5.23
CA ALA A 65 -0.25 2.47 4.41
C ALA A 65 -1.27 2.42 3.28
N ALA A 66 -1.79 3.60 2.94
CA ALA A 66 -2.63 3.84 1.79
C ALA A 66 -1.96 4.86 0.88
N PHE A 67 -2.02 4.61 -0.43
CA PHE A 67 -1.39 5.45 -1.44
C PHE A 67 -2.45 6.00 -2.38
N ARG A 68 -2.35 7.31 -2.67
CA ARG A 68 -3.12 7.97 -3.73
C ARG A 68 -2.15 8.55 -4.75
N LEU A 69 -2.25 8.07 -5.97
CA LEU A 69 -1.51 8.60 -7.11
C LEU A 69 -2.30 9.76 -7.70
N GLU A 70 -1.68 10.93 -7.80
CA GLU A 70 -2.29 12.09 -8.43
C GLU A 70 -2.06 12.09 -9.95
N PRO A 71 -2.92 12.77 -10.74
CA PRO A 71 -2.67 12.97 -12.16
C PRO A 71 -1.29 13.59 -12.42
N GLY A 72 -0.59 13.11 -13.45
CA GLY A 72 0.81 13.48 -13.69
C GLY A 72 1.81 12.73 -12.82
N GLY A 73 1.35 11.67 -12.12
CA GLY A 73 2.17 10.76 -11.33
C GLY A 73 3.46 10.34 -12.01
N ILE A 74 4.58 10.44 -11.29
CA ILE A 74 5.88 9.92 -11.75
C ILE A 74 6.01 8.49 -11.23
N ARG A 75 6.38 7.58 -12.12
CA ARG A 75 6.58 6.17 -11.77
C ARG A 75 7.75 6.02 -10.80
N GLN A 76 7.55 5.25 -9.73
CA GLN A 76 8.62 4.86 -8.82
C GLN A 76 9.67 4.02 -9.54
N GLY A 77 10.94 4.13 -9.12
CA GLY A 77 11.96 3.17 -9.54
C GLY A 77 11.58 1.75 -9.11
N LEU A 78 11.98 0.76 -9.90
CA LEU A 78 11.81 -0.65 -9.51
C LEU A 78 12.67 -0.92 -8.28
N HIS A 79 12.07 -1.51 -7.24
CA HIS A 79 12.73 -1.84 -5.99
C HIS A 79 12.07 -3.07 -5.35
N ARG A 80 12.70 -3.58 -4.28
CA ARG A 80 12.07 -4.54 -3.36
C ARG A 80 11.71 -3.80 -2.07
N ASP A 81 10.58 -4.15 -1.45
CA ASP A 81 10.07 -3.47 -0.25
C ASP A 81 11.01 -3.61 0.97
N ASP A 82 11.92 -4.59 0.94
CA ASP A 82 12.90 -4.86 1.99
C ASP A 82 14.24 -4.15 1.78
N VAL A 83 14.37 -3.27 0.77
CA VAL A 83 15.62 -2.57 0.45
C VAL A 83 16.17 -1.71 1.61
N ASP A 84 15.29 -1.20 2.46
CA ASP A 84 15.66 -0.38 3.63
C ASP A 84 16.13 -1.23 4.82
N TYR A 85 16.08 -2.56 4.70
CA TYR A 85 16.49 -3.49 5.73
C TYR A 85 17.83 -4.12 5.37
N HIS A 86 18.69 -4.26 6.37
CA HIS A 86 20.00 -4.92 6.23
C HIS A 86 19.83 -6.46 6.26
N THR A 87 19.03 -7.01 5.33
CA THR A 87 18.72 -8.44 5.29
C THR A 87 19.92 -9.26 4.80
N ARG A 88 20.07 -10.45 5.38
CA ARG A 88 20.92 -11.52 4.85
C ARG A 88 20.06 -12.45 4.01
N PRO A 89 20.63 -13.25 3.09
CA PRO A 89 19.86 -14.25 2.36
C PRO A 89 19.09 -15.23 3.25
N SER A 90 19.60 -15.51 4.46
CA SER A 90 18.92 -16.35 5.45
C SER A 90 17.65 -15.74 6.06
N ASP A 91 17.45 -14.43 5.90
CA ASP A 91 16.35 -13.69 6.54
C ASP A 91 15.10 -13.64 5.65
N TRP A 92 15.13 -14.32 4.51
CA TRP A 92 14.09 -14.28 3.48
C TRP A 92 13.03 -15.37 3.70
N PRO A 93 11.72 -15.05 3.56
CA PRO A 93 11.16 -13.75 3.22
C PRO A 93 11.07 -12.79 4.42
N MET A 94 11.46 -11.53 4.23
CA MET A 94 11.42 -10.51 5.29
C MET A 94 10.09 -9.74 5.33
N LEU A 95 9.56 -9.34 4.17
CA LEU A 95 8.26 -8.69 4.04
C LEU A 95 7.37 -9.39 3.02
N VAL A 96 6.06 -9.39 3.30
CA VAL A 96 5.01 -9.76 2.36
C VAL A 96 4.02 -8.61 2.28
N GLY A 97 3.91 -7.99 1.11
CA GLY A 97 2.95 -6.92 0.84
C GLY A 97 1.57 -7.46 0.49
N CYS A 98 0.54 -7.04 1.22
CA CYS A 98 -0.86 -7.32 0.90
C CYS A 98 -1.56 -6.05 0.38
N PHE A 99 -1.77 -5.97 -0.93
CA PHE A 99 -2.35 -4.78 -1.56
C PHE A 99 -3.84 -4.98 -1.86
N THR A 100 -4.68 -4.04 -1.38
CA THR A 100 -6.10 -3.97 -1.73
C THR A 100 -6.36 -2.71 -2.55
N ALA A 101 -6.87 -2.88 -3.77
CA ALA A 101 -7.26 -1.74 -4.61
C ALA A 101 -8.57 -1.11 -4.11
N LEU A 102 -8.53 0.19 -3.80
CA LEU A 102 -9.72 0.96 -3.36
C LEU A 102 -10.45 1.64 -4.52
N THR A 103 -9.80 1.73 -5.68
CA THR A 103 -10.35 2.24 -6.94
C THR A 103 -9.93 1.30 -8.07
N LYS A 104 -10.49 1.48 -9.27
CA LYS A 104 -10.10 0.66 -10.43
C LYS A 104 -8.68 1.01 -10.85
N VAL A 105 -7.80 0.02 -10.80
CA VAL A 105 -6.40 0.14 -11.16
C VAL A 105 -6.18 -0.38 -12.58
N HIS A 106 -5.51 0.39 -13.43
CA HIS A 106 -5.09 0.00 -14.77
C HIS A 106 -3.79 0.70 -15.16
N ALA A 107 -3.15 0.28 -16.26
CA ALA A 107 -1.85 0.81 -16.68
C ALA A 107 -1.83 2.36 -16.74
N LYS A 108 -2.90 2.99 -17.24
CA LYS A 108 -3.02 4.45 -17.34
C LYS A 108 -3.25 5.20 -16.02
N THR A 109 -3.66 4.51 -14.94
CA THR A 109 -3.89 5.11 -13.61
C THR A 109 -2.78 4.80 -12.61
N GLY A 110 -1.66 4.23 -13.09
CA GLY A 110 -0.51 3.92 -12.24
C GLY A 110 -0.64 2.58 -11.51
N ALA A 111 -1.11 1.54 -12.20
CA ALA A 111 -1.07 0.19 -11.66
C ALA A 111 0.33 -0.21 -11.17
N ILE A 112 0.36 -0.93 -10.04
CA ILE A 112 1.58 -1.55 -9.52
C ILE A 112 2.18 -2.42 -10.64
N VAL A 113 3.48 -2.28 -10.85
CA VAL A 113 4.25 -3.11 -11.77
C VAL A 113 5.11 -4.04 -10.94
N PHE A 114 4.96 -5.33 -11.18
CA PHE A 114 5.78 -6.37 -10.55
C PHE A 114 6.56 -7.12 -11.62
N ILE A 115 7.73 -7.62 -11.26
CA ILE A 115 8.51 -8.55 -12.08
C ILE A 115 8.28 -9.95 -11.52
N PRO A 116 7.49 -10.80 -12.20
CA PRO A 116 7.28 -12.17 -11.75
C PRO A 116 8.61 -12.91 -11.58
N SER A 117 8.70 -13.76 -10.58
CA SER A 117 9.87 -14.61 -10.30
C SER A 117 11.18 -13.87 -10.01
N SER A 118 11.14 -12.56 -9.77
CA SER A 118 12.33 -11.78 -9.37
C SER A 118 12.71 -11.96 -7.89
N ASN A 119 12.07 -12.88 -7.18
CA ASN A 119 12.23 -13.16 -5.75
C ASN A 119 13.20 -14.31 -5.44
N THR A 120 13.98 -14.76 -6.42
CA THR A 120 15.06 -15.76 -6.27
C THR A 120 16.42 -15.10 -6.04
#